data_AF-A0A957U595-F1
#
_entry.id   AF-A0A957U595-F1
#
_cell.length_a   1.000
_cell.length_b   1.000
_cell.length_c   1.000
_cell.angle_alpha   90.00
_cell.angle_beta   90.00
_cell.angle_gamma   90.00
#
_symmetry.space_group_name_H-M   'P 1'
#
loop_
_entity.id
_entity.type
_entity.pdbx_description
1 polymer ?
#
loop_
_entity_poly.entity_id
_entity_poly.type
_entity_poly.pdbx_seq_one_letter_code
_entity_poly.pdbx_strand_id
1 'polypeptide(L)' 'MAHTVESRITTPASELRERLDKAERQLPSLDTATVAGFLSNLDRMDVLFDQLAADNVDVRSEAGRWDDL' A
#
# COMPACT_ATOMS: atom_id res chain seq x y z
N MET A 1 15.64 -29.80 -11.98
CA MET A 1 15.22 -28.98 -10.82
C MET A 1 15.09 -27.55 -11.31
N ALA A 2 13.89 -27.15 -11.71
CA ALA A 2 13.62 -25.80 -12.17
C ALA A 2 13.27 -24.96 -10.93
N HIS A 3 14.20 -24.13 -10.48
CA HIS A 3 13.87 -23.06 -9.54
C HIS A 3 13.12 -21.99 -10.35
N THR A 4 11.79 -22.10 -10.41
CA THR A 4 10.95 -21.00 -10.84
C THR A 4 11.12 -19.90 -9.81
N VAL A 5 12.03 -18.97 -10.11
CA VAL A 5 12.04 -17.66 -9.46
C VAL A 5 10.79 -16.97 -9.99
N GLU A 6 9.66 -17.18 -9.31
CA GLU A 6 8.47 -16.33 -9.41
C GLU A 6 8.91 -14.96 -8.92
N SER A 7 9.49 -14.18 -9.83
CA SER A 7 9.68 -12.76 -9.65
C SER A 7 8.27 -12.19 -9.54
N ARG A 8 7.76 -12.02 -8.31
CA ARG A 8 6.54 -11.23 -8.08
C ARG A 8 6.83 -9.86 -8.65
N ILE A 9 6.37 -9.61 -9.87
CA ILE A 9 6.38 -8.28 -10.46
C ILE A 9 5.54 -7.44 -9.51
N THR A 10 6.20 -6.68 -8.66
CA THR A 10 5.55 -5.74 -7.76
C THR A 10 5.19 -4.55 -8.64
N THR A 11 3.92 -4.48 -9.02
CA THR A 11 3.37 -3.31 -9.69
C THR A 11 3.03 -2.24 -8.65
N PRO A 12 3.01 -0.95 -9.01
CA PRO A 12 2.57 0.10 -8.07
C PRO A 12 1.18 -0.17 -7.49
N ALA A 13 0.27 -0.74 -8.28
CA ALA A 13 -1.07 -1.13 -7.82
C ALA A 13 -1.06 -2.27 -6.81
N SER A 14 -0.23 -3.31 -7.02
CA SER A 14 -0.09 -4.39 -6.03
C SER A 14 0.62 -3.89 -4.77
N GLU A 15 1.61 -3.00 -4.88
CA GLU A 15 2.28 -2.38 -3.72
C GLU A 15 1.26 -1.59 -2.89
N LEU A 16 0.43 -0.76 -3.53
CA LEU A 16 -0.59 0.03 -2.85
C LEU A 16 -1.57 -0.86 -2.07
N ARG A 17 -2.06 -1.94 -2.68
CA ARG A 17 -2.97 -2.89 -2.03
C ARG A 17 -2.33 -3.57 -0.81
N GLU A 18 -1.09 -4.04 -0.94
CA GLU A 18 -0.38 -4.67 0.18
C GLU A 18 -0.15 -3.68 1.33
N ARG A 19 0.11 -2.40 1.02
CA ARG A 19 0.28 -1.36 2.03
C ARG A 19 -1.03 -0.98 2.72
N LEU A 20 -2.14 -0.89 1.98
CA LEU A 20 -3.48 -0.71 2.56
C LEU A 20 -3.82 -1.86 3.52
N ASP A 21 -3.65 -3.11 3.07
CA ASP A 21 -3.89 -4.30 3.89
C ASP A 21 -3.06 -4.27 5.18
N LYS A 22 -1.81 -3.82 5.10
CA LYS A 22 -0.94 -3.69 6.27
C LYS A 22 -1.41 -2.57 7.20
N ALA A 23 -1.77 -1.41 6.66
CA ALA A 23 -2.22 -0.26 7.44
C ALA A 23 -3.49 -0.60 8.24
N GLU A 24 -4.50 -1.17 7.58
CA GLU A 24 -5.77 -1.58 8.20
C GLU A 24 -5.56 -2.59 9.35
N ARG A 25 -4.61 -3.52 9.20
CA ARG A 25 -4.28 -4.50 10.24
C ARG A 25 -3.50 -3.90 11.41
N GLN A 26 -2.71 -2.86 11.15
CA GLN A 26 -1.85 -2.22 12.15
C GLN A 26 -2.61 -1.16 12.96
N LEU A 27 -3.62 -0.52 12.38
CA LEU A 27 -4.41 0.55 13.00
C LEU A 27 -4.93 0.19 14.41
N PRO A 28 -5.52 -1.00 14.66
CA PRO A 28 -6.08 -1.34 15.97
C PRO A 28 -5.04 -1.55 17.07
N SER A 29 -3.77 -1.75 16.71
CA SER A 29 -2.66 -2.05 17.62
C SER A 29 -1.55 -1.01 17.56
N LEU A 30 -1.85 0.18 17.02
CA LEU A 30 -0.87 1.25 16.85
C LEU A 30 -0.39 1.79 18.21
N ASP A 31 0.92 1.90 18.36
CA ASP A 31 1.57 2.41 19.57
C ASP A 31 2.68 3.42 19.24
N THR A 32 3.28 4.01 20.27
CA THR A 32 4.35 5.00 20.10
C THR A 32 5.60 4.45 19.44
N ALA A 33 5.83 3.13 19.51
CA ALA A 33 6.99 2.50 18.89
C ALA A 33 6.78 2.27 17.39
N THR A 34 5.54 2.08 16.96
CA THR A 34 5.18 1.70 15.59
C THR A 34 4.56 2.83 14.76
N VAL A 35 4.09 3.90 15.41
CA VAL A 35 3.43 5.06 14.77
C VAL A 35 4.30 5.72 13.69
N ALA A 36 5.61 5.88 13.92
CA ALA A 36 6.49 6.51 12.93
C ALA A 36 6.53 5.69 11.63
N GLY A 37 6.65 4.37 11.74
CA GLY A 37 6.64 3.48 10.57
C GLY A 37 5.28 3.42 9.88
N PHE A 38 4.19 3.58 10.64
CA PHE A 38 2.84 3.69 10.08
C PHE A 38 2.68 4.98 9.26
N LEU A 39 3.09 6.14 9.80
CA LEU A 39 3.04 7.41 9.08
C LEU A 39 3.89 7.38 7.80
N SER A 40 5.10 6.83 7.84
CA SER A 40 5.92 6.65 6.63
C SER A 40 5.29 5.69 5.62
N ASN A 41 4.46 4.74 6.06
CA ASN A 41 3.69 3.89 5.14
C ASN A 41 2.58 4.69 4.45
N LEU A 42 1.90 5.58 5.18
CA LEU A 42 0.89 6.49 4.62
C LEU A 42 1.51 7.42 3.57
N ASP A 43 2.64 8.06 3.87
CA ASP A 43 3.35 8.93 2.90
C ASP A 43 3.67 8.19 1.59
N ARG A 44 4.04 6.91 1.69
CA ARG A 44 4.33 6.10 0.51
C ARG A 44 3.07 5.75 -0.28
N MET A 45 1.94 5.56 0.39
CA MET A 45 0.65 5.30 -0.26
C MET A 45 0.18 6.53 -1.04
N ASP A 46 0.33 7.74 -0.49
CA ASP A 46 0.06 8.99 -1.21
C ASP A 46 0.85 9.08 -2.53
N VAL A 47 2.15 8.81 -2.48
CA VAL A 47 3.00 8.79 -3.69
C VAL A 47 2.54 7.73 -4.70
N LEU A 48 2.07 6.57 -4.23
CA LEU A 48 1.55 5.53 -5.12
C LEU A 48 0.22 5.92 -5.77
N PHE A 49 -0.67 6.61 -5.04
CA PHE A 49 -1.89 7.15 -5.62
C PHE A 49 -1.59 8.16 -6.73
N ASP A 50 -0.68 9.11 -6.48
CA ASP A 50 -0.26 10.08 -7.49
C ASP A 50 0.32 9.41 -8.74
N GLN A 51 1.18 8.40 -8.54
CA GLN A 51 1.77 7.63 -9.64
C GLN A 51 0.69 6.90 -10.44
N LEU A 52 -0.22 6.20 -9.78
CA LEU A 52 -1.28 5.42 -10.43
C LEU A 52 -2.29 6.31 -11.15
N ALA A 53 -2.58 7.50 -10.60
CA ALA A 53 -3.39 8.51 -11.25
C ALA A 53 -2.73 9.03 -12.54
N ALA A 54 -1.42 9.31 -12.50
CA ALA A 54 -0.65 9.70 -13.69
C ALA A 54 -0.66 8.61 -14.78
N ASP A 55 -0.62 7.34 -14.36
CA ASP A 55 -0.70 6.17 -15.24
C ASP A 55 -2.14 5.84 -15.70
N ASN A 56 -3.14 6.65 -15.32
CA ASN A 56 -4.58 6.43 -15.60
C ASN A 56 -5.10 5.06 -15.11
N VAL A 57 -4.54 4.53 -14.02
CA VAL A 57 -5.01 3.30 -13.38
C VAL A 57 -6.23 3.62 -12.51
N ASP A 58 -7.29 2.82 -12.65
CA ASP A 58 -8.46 2.93 -11.77
C ASP A 58 -8.12 2.44 -10.37
N VAL A 59 -8.12 3.37 -9.41
CA VAL A 59 -7.81 3.13 -7.99
C VAL A 59 -8.96 3.52 -7.07
N ARG A 60 -10.20 3.60 -7.58
CA ARG A 60 -11.35 4.03 -6.77
C ARG A 60 -11.62 3.14 -5.56
N SER A 61 -11.35 1.84 -5.67
CA SER A 61 -11.51 0.92 -4.54
C SER A 61 -10.46 1.18 -3.46
N GLU A 62 -9.22 1.41 -3.85
CA GLU A 62 -8.11 1.73 -2.96
C GLU A 62 -8.31 3.11 -2.30
N ALA A 63 -8.84 4.09 -3.05
CA ALA A 63 -9.17 5.42 -2.52
C ALA A 63 -10.26 5.35 -1.44
N GLY A 64 -11.31 4.56 -1.65
CA GLY A 64 -12.33 4.36 -0.60
C GLY A 64 -11.77 3.75 0.68
N ARG A 65 -10.86 2.78 0.56
CA ARG A 65 -10.17 2.18 1.73
C ARG A 65 -9.25 3.18 2.43
N TRP A 66 -8.61 4.07 1.66
CA TRP A 66 -7.78 5.14 2.19
C TRP A 66 -8.59 6.16 2.98
N ASP A 67 -9.76 6.53 2.50
CA ASP A 67 -10.65 7.48 3.19
C ASP A 67 -11.19 6.91 4.51
N ASP A 68 -11.24 5.57 4.66
CA ASP A 68 -11.72 4.86 5.84
C ASP A 68 -10.61 4.58 6.90
N LEU A 69 -9.34 4.85 6.59
CA LEU A 69 -8.19 4.66 7.51
C LEU A 69 -8.10 5.78 8.57
#